data_AF-A0A9P8F0H9-F1
#
_entry.id   AF-A0A9P8F0H9-F1
#
_cell.length_a   1.000
_cell.length_b   1.000
_cell.length_c   1.000
_cell.angle_alpha   90.00
_cell.angle_beta   90.00
_cell.angle_gamma   90.00
#
_symmetry.space_group_name_H-M   'P 1'
#
loop_
_entity.id
_entity.type
_entity.pdbx_description
1 polymer ?
#
loop_
_entity_poly.entity_id
_entity_poly.type
_entity_poly.pdbx_seq_one_letter_code
_entity_poly.pdbx_strand_id
1 'polypeptide(L)'
;MGRPEHHPELIISPEPITFGETAMKDTHESRVYLLSPEALVQLKEDYVVVHPGRDEAVMRSLSTNDMVTALLWYAVYRAQNDPERFPDGTKLSYHIDNVDLRLRSTPALSRHYPGCPMSYARAAIPIRDLCEPSSIGSLAIEIRKAVDERTPEYVKSLVTLLDTVPGYDHVVSATYPNLMGSDCLTSTWYKLDIYDLDFGPAIEKIERVRFSKR
;
A
#
# COMPACT_ATOMS: atom_id res chain seq x y z
N MET A 1 -15.19 -6.56 -19.36
CA MET A 1 -14.24 -5.54 -18.86
C MET A 1 -15.00 -4.63 -17.91
N GLY A 2 -14.40 -4.15 -16.83
CA GLY A 2 -15.04 -3.22 -15.87
C GLY A 2 -16.15 -3.81 -15.01
N ARG A 3 -16.02 -5.06 -14.56
CA ARG A 3 -16.98 -5.67 -13.64
C ARG A 3 -16.44 -5.64 -12.21
N PRO A 4 -17.27 -5.43 -11.17
CA PRO A 4 -16.83 -5.36 -9.78
C PRO A 4 -15.99 -6.56 -9.32
N GLU A 5 -16.29 -7.77 -9.79
CA GLU A 5 -15.55 -8.99 -9.42
C GLU A 5 -14.08 -8.99 -9.89
N HIS A 6 -13.70 -8.14 -10.86
CA HIS A 6 -12.32 -7.98 -11.29
C HIS A 6 -11.55 -6.94 -10.47
N HIS A 7 -12.24 -6.25 -9.55
CA HIS A 7 -11.70 -5.17 -8.72
C HIS A 7 -11.94 -5.45 -7.24
N PRO A 8 -11.44 -6.58 -6.69
CA PRO A 8 -11.69 -6.98 -5.29
C PRO A 8 -11.09 -6.01 -4.26
N GLU A 9 -10.23 -5.09 -4.69
CA GLU A 9 -9.74 -3.97 -3.91
C GLU A 9 -10.76 -2.85 -3.68
N LEU A 10 -11.90 -2.90 -4.37
CA LEU A 10 -12.98 -1.92 -4.27
C LEU A 10 -14.27 -2.57 -3.74
N ILE A 11 -14.96 -1.85 -2.87
CA ILE A 11 -16.37 -2.09 -2.57
C ILE A 11 -17.17 -1.12 -3.43
N ILE A 12 -18.08 -1.67 -4.23
CA ILE A 12 -19.04 -0.91 -5.03
C ILE A 12 -20.40 -1.07 -4.37
N SER A 13 -20.98 0.04 -3.90
CA SER A 13 -22.26 0.03 -3.18
C SER A 13 -23.37 0.66 -4.01
N PRO A 14 -24.59 0.09 -4.01
CA PRO A 14 -25.75 0.72 -4.65
C PRO A 14 -26.17 2.03 -3.95
N GLU A 15 -25.86 2.17 -2.66
CA GLU A 15 -26.14 3.35 -1.84
C GLU A 15 -24.84 4.08 -1.49
N PRO A 16 -24.86 5.41 -1.26
CA PRO A 16 -23.70 6.17 -0.79
C PRO A 16 -23.11 5.59 0.49
N ILE A 17 -21.79 5.41 0.51
CA ILE A 17 -21.07 4.82 1.63
C ILE A 17 -20.78 5.91 2.67
N THR A 18 -21.24 5.69 3.89
CA THR A 18 -20.91 6.52 5.06
C THR A 18 -19.85 5.83 5.91
N PHE A 19 -18.76 6.54 6.21
CA PHE A 19 -17.73 6.02 7.10
C PHE A 19 -18.19 6.15 8.56
N GLY A 20 -18.00 5.08 9.33
CA GLY A 20 -18.34 5.07 10.75
C GLY A 20 -17.40 5.93 11.61
N GLU A 21 -17.88 6.34 12.79
CA GLU A 21 -17.16 7.18 13.75
C GLU A 21 -15.80 6.60 14.20
N THR A 22 -15.60 5.28 14.09
CA THR A 22 -14.40 4.59 14.56
C THR A 22 -13.11 5.13 13.96
N ALA A 23 -13.09 5.51 12.67
CA ALA A 23 -11.91 6.08 12.03
C ALA A 23 -11.58 7.52 12.50
N MET A 24 -12.55 8.19 13.12
CA MET A 24 -12.47 9.58 13.55
C MET A 24 -12.32 9.72 15.07
N LYS A 25 -12.08 8.60 15.79
CA LYS A 25 -11.86 8.63 17.23
C LYS A 25 -10.60 9.42 17.57
N ASP A 26 -10.71 10.22 18.61
CA ASP A 26 -9.68 10.99 19.30
C ASP A 26 -8.70 10.12 20.11
N THR A 27 -8.89 8.79 20.12
CA THR A 27 -7.98 7.82 20.74
C THR A 27 -6.78 7.43 19.86
N HIS A 28 -6.66 7.97 18.65
CA HIS A 28 -5.56 7.67 17.74
C HIS A 28 -4.37 8.60 17.96
N GLU A 29 -3.18 8.02 18.03
CA GLU A 29 -1.93 8.76 18.17
C GLU A 29 -1.08 8.66 16.91
N SER A 30 -0.55 9.79 16.46
CA SER A 30 0.35 9.84 15.29
C SER A 30 1.81 9.84 15.75
N ARG A 31 2.62 8.96 15.15
CA ARG A 31 4.07 8.89 15.41
C ARG A 31 4.85 8.93 14.10
N VAL A 32 6.04 9.51 14.18
CA VAL A 32 6.98 9.59 13.06
C VAL A 32 8.15 8.67 13.37
N TYR A 33 8.40 7.73 12.47
CA TYR A 33 9.55 6.83 12.51
C TYR A 33 10.50 7.17 11.37
N LEU A 34 11.80 7.01 11.61
CA LEU A 34 12.84 7.19 10.61
C LEU A 34 13.54 5.84 10.41
N LEU A 35 13.56 5.35 9.17
CA LEU A 35 14.44 4.26 8.76
C LEU A 35 15.69 4.89 8.18
N SER A 36 16.85 4.63 8.79
CA SER A 36 18.13 5.15 8.28
C SER A 36 18.51 4.44 6.97
N PRO A 37 19.40 5.02 6.14
CA PRO A 37 19.91 4.35 4.95
C PRO A 37 20.48 2.96 5.25
N GLU A 38 21.21 2.82 6.36
CA GLU A 38 21.80 1.55 6.81
C GLU A 38 20.71 0.54 7.18
N ALA A 39 19.65 0.98 7.87
CA ALA A 39 18.52 0.12 8.19
C ALA A 39 17.77 -0.36 6.92
N LEU A 40 17.68 0.46 5.89
CA LEU A 40 17.06 0.08 4.61
C LEU A 40 17.92 -0.94 3.84
N VAL A 41 19.24 -0.84 3.91
CA VAL A 41 20.17 -1.84 3.35
C VAL A 41 20.04 -3.15 4.13
N GLN A 42 20.14 -3.08 5.46
CA GLN A 42 20.01 -4.26 6.32
C GLN A 42 18.69 -4.99 6.10
N LEU A 43 17.57 -4.27 5.95
CA LEU A 43 16.26 -4.85 5.70
C LEU A 43 16.22 -5.72 4.44
N LYS A 44 16.99 -5.35 3.41
CA LYS A 44 17.12 -6.16 2.19
C LYS A 44 18.04 -7.37 2.38
N GLU A 45 19.13 -7.20 3.12
CA GLU A 45 20.10 -8.25 3.40
C GLU A 45 19.54 -9.34 4.31
N ASP A 46 18.82 -8.97 5.37
CA ASP A 46 18.20 -9.90 6.32
C ASP A 46 17.28 -10.90 5.63
N TYR A 47 16.57 -10.46 4.58
CA TYR A 47 15.76 -11.39 3.80
C TYR A 47 16.59 -12.49 3.14
N VAL A 48 17.72 -12.12 2.52
CA VAL A 48 18.59 -13.04 1.78
C VAL A 48 19.13 -14.12 2.73
N VAL A 49 19.47 -13.73 3.95
CA VAL A 49 19.98 -14.64 4.99
C VAL A 49 18.92 -15.65 5.42
N VAL A 50 17.66 -15.23 5.56
CA VAL A 50 16.56 -16.10 6.06
C VAL A 50 16.01 -17.03 4.97
N HIS A 51 16.23 -16.74 3.68
CA HIS A 51 15.75 -17.56 2.56
C HIS A 51 16.88 -18.04 1.63
N PRO A 52 17.84 -18.84 2.14
CA PRO A 52 18.93 -19.33 1.33
C PRO A 52 18.39 -20.21 0.19
N GLY A 53 18.79 -19.90 -1.05
CA GLY A 53 18.41 -20.66 -2.24
C GLY A 53 17.12 -20.21 -2.95
N ARG A 54 16.47 -19.12 -2.53
CA ARG A 54 15.49 -18.44 -3.39
C ARG A 54 16.21 -17.72 -4.54
N ASP A 55 15.52 -17.64 -5.68
CA ASP A 55 16.04 -17.07 -6.92
C ASP A 55 16.51 -15.61 -6.69
N GLU A 56 17.81 -15.35 -6.89
CA GLU A 56 18.38 -14.00 -6.83
C GLU A 56 17.62 -13.01 -7.73
N ALA A 57 17.02 -13.48 -8.83
CA ALA A 57 16.22 -12.65 -9.72
C ALA A 57 14.95 -12.13 -9.02
N VAL A 58 14.29 -12.96 -8.22
CA VAL A 58 13.14 -12.53 -7.40
C VAL A 58 13.59 -11.44 -6.43
N MET A 59 14.77 -11.58 -5.83
CA MET A 59 15.30 -10.58 -4.92
C MET A 59 15.63 -9.24 -5.55
N ARG A 60 16.24 -9.26 -6.72
CA ARG A 60 16.52 -8.04 -7.47
C ARG A 60 15.24 -7.35 -7.95
N SER A 61 14.13 -8.09 -8.06
CA SER A 61 12.82 -7.53 -8.45
C SER A 61 12.12 -6.77 -7.32
N LEU A 62 12.47 -7.03 -6.05
CA LEU A 62 11.85 -6.36 -4.90
C LEU A 62 12.44 -4.96 -4.67
N SER A 63 11.55 -3.97 -4.66
CA SER A 63 11.92 -2.59 -4.39
C SER A 63 12.16 -2.37 -2.89
N THR A 64 12.89 -1.31 -2.53
CA THR A 64 13.01 -0.90 -1.12
C THR A 64 11.64 -0.58 -0.52
N ASN A 65 10.73 -0.02 -1.32
CA ASN A 65 9.37 0.27 -0.88
C ASN A 65 8.60 -1.01 -0.53
N ASP A 66 8.74 -2.08 -1.31
CA ASP A 66 8.03 -3.35 -1.04
C ASP A 66 8.46 -3.93 0.31
N MET A 67 9.76 -3.88 0.60
CA MET A 67 10.32 -4.36 1.86
C MET A 67 9.89 -3.50 3.04
N VAL A 68 9.88 -2.17 2.90
CA VAL A 68 9.42 -1.26 3.95
C VAL A 68 7.92 -1.43 4.21
N THR A 69 7.11 -1.53 3.16
CA THR A 69 5.67 -1.80 3.27
C THR A 69 5.43 -3.14 3.99
N ALA A 70 6.17 -4.19 3.63
CA ALA A 70 6.09 -5.48 4.31
C ALA A 70 6.46 -5.40 5.79
N LEU A 71 7.53 -4.68 6.13
CA LEU A 71 7.93 -4.44 7.52
C LEU A 71 6.84 -3.69 8.29
N LEU A 72 6.22 -2.67 7.70
CA LEU A 72 5.12 -1.92 8.31
C LEU A 72 3.91 -2.82 8.55
N TRP A 73 3.52 -3.62 7.56
CA TRP A 73 2.41 -4.56 7.69
C TRP A 73 2.64 -5.54 8.83
N TYR A 74 3.81 -6.18 8.86
CA TYR A 74 4.25 -7.08 9.91
C TYR A 74 4.20 -6.41 11.29
N ALA A 75 4.83 -5.23 11.43
CA ALA A 75 4.96 -4.54 12.70
C ALA A 75 3.62 -4.03 13.23
N VAL A 76 2.78 -3.44 12.36
CA VAL A 76 1.45 -2.93 12.73
C VAL A 76 0.54 -4.09 13.15
N TYR A 77 0.53 -5.18 12.38
CA TYR A 77 -0.27 -6.36 12.72
C TYR A 77 0.10 -6.89 14.11
N ARG A 78 1.39 -7.13 14.37
CA ARG A 78 1.87 -7.61 15.67
C ARG A 78 1.62 -6.65 16.84
N ALA A 79 1.60 -5.34 16.57
CA ALA A 79 1.32 -4.35 17.60
C ALA A 79 -0.17 -4.30 17.99
N GLN A 80 -1.06 -4.66 17.07
CA GLN A 80 -2.52 -4.55 17.24
C GLN A 80 -3.18 -5.89 17.61
N ASN A 81 -2.54 -7.01 17.27
CA ASN A 81 -3.16 -8.33 17.32
C ASN A 81 -2.35 -9.30 18.17
N ASP A 82 -3.07 -10.11 18.95
CA ASP A 82 -2.52 -11.23 19.69
C ASP A 82 -2.60 -12.50 18.81
N PRO A 83 -1.48 -13.06 18.33
CA PRO A 83 -1.47 -14.22 17.44
C PRO A 83 -2.22 -15.43 18.01
N GLU A 84 -2.22 -15.60 19.34
CA GLU A 84 -2.86 -16.74 20.01
C GLU A 84 -4.40 -16.66 19.97
N ARG A 85 -4.96 -15.49 19.66
CA ARG A 85 -6.42 -15.26 19.57
C ARG A 85 -7.02 -15.57 18.21
N PHE A 86 -6.23 -16.02 17.23
CA PHE A 86 -6.71 -16.37 15.90
C PHE A 86 -6.60 -17.88 15.66
N PRO A 87 -7.52 -18.69 16.24
CA PRO A 87 -7.50 -20.14 16.08
C PRO A 87 -7.80 -20.58 14.64
N ASP A 88 -8.48 -19.73 13.86
CA ASP A 88 -8.75 -19.96 12.46
C ASP A 88 -7.60 -19.43 11.60
N GLY A 89 -6.64 -20.31 11.31
CA GLY A 89 -5.49 -20.02 10.45
C GLY A 89 -5.83 -19.80 8.97
N THR A 90 -7.12 -19.74 8.59
CA THR A 90 -7.57 -19.43 7.23
C THR A 90 -7.94 -17.96 7.03
N LYS A 91 -8.10 -17.18 8.11
CA LYS A 91 -8.42 -15.75 8.00
C LYS A 91 -7.28 -15.00 7.32
N LEU A 92 -7.61 -14.27 6.26
CA LEU A 92 -6.67 -13.41 5.55
C LEU A 92 -6.61 -12.03 6.19
N SER A 93 -5.40 -11.49 6.20
CA SER A 93 -5.14 -10.07 6.36
C SER A 93 -4.81 -9.49 4.99
N TYR A 94 -5.16 -8.23 4.79
CA TYR A 94 -4.89 -7.52 3.55
C TYR A 94 -4.02 -6.29 3.76
N HIS A 95 -3.15 -6.03 2.79
CA HIS A 95 -2.42 -4.77 2.69
C HIS A 95 -2.79 -4.04 1.41
N ILE A 96 -3.19 -2.78 1.55
CA ILE A 96 -3.48 -1.90 0.42
C ILE A 96 -2.31 -0.96 0.17
N ASP A 97 -1.82 -0.97 -1.06
CA ASP A 97 -0.84 -0.01 -1.54
C ASP A 97 -1.45 0.91 -2.57
N ASN A 98 -1.24 2.22 -2.42
CA ASN A 98 -1.57 3.16 -3.47
C ASN A 98 -0.55 3.06 -4.61
N VAL A 99 -1.05 2.89 -5.84
CA VAL A 99 -0.23 2.75 -7.04
C VAL A 99 -0.51 3.91 -8.00
N ASP A 100 0.55 4.62 -8.40
CA ASP A 100 0.50 5.62 -9.47
C ASP A 100 0.27 4.93 -10.83
N LEU A 101 -0.81 5.31 -11.50
CA LEU A 101 -1.24 4.74 -12.77
C LEU A 101 -0.78 5.53 -14.00
N ARG A 102 -0.07 6.66 -13.84
CA ARG A 102 0.34 7.51 -14.97
C ARG A 102 1.00 6.70 -16.10
N LEU A 103 2.07 5.99 -15.75
CA LEU A 103 2.84 5.18 -16.70
C LEU A 103 2.20 3.83 -16.99
N ARG A 104 1.16 3.47 -16.25
CA ARG A 104 0.38 2.24 -16.43
C ARG A 104 -0.86 2.48 -17.29
N SER A 105 -1.10 3.69 -17.78
CA SER A 105 -2.23 4.01 -18.67
C SER A 105 -1.88 3.76 -20.14
N THR A 106 -2.90 3.61 -21.01
CA THR A 106 -2.70 3.59 -22.48
C THR A 106 -3.58 4.64 -23.16
N PRO A 107 -3.00 5.69 -23.78
CA PRO A 107 -1.56 6.02 -23.75
C PRO A 107 -1.07 6.34 -22.34
N ALA A 108 0.23 6.21 -22.10
CA ALA A 108 0.82 6.59 -20.83
C ALA A 108 0.59 8.09 -20.59
N LEU A 109 0.18 8.45 -19.38
CA LEU A 109 0.08 9.85 -18.97
C LEU A 109 1.47 10.41 -18.69
N SER A 110 1.60 11.73 -18.84
CA SER A 110 2.79 12.45 -18.38
C SER A 110 3.03 12.21 -16.89
N ARG A 111 4.30 12.06 -16.49
CA ARG A 111 4.69 12.05 -15.07
C ARG A 111 4.22 13.30 -14.32
N HIS A 112 4.10 14.41 -15.04
CA HIS A 112 3.63 15.70 -14.50
C HIS A 112 2.12 15.92 -14.66
N TYR A 113 1.35 14.90 -15.06
CA TYR A 113 -0.10 15.03 -15.13
C TYR A 113 -0.67 15.37 -13.74
N PRO A 114 -1.40 16.49 -13.57
CA PRO A 114 -1.77 17.01 -12.25
C PRO A 114 -2.99 16.31 -11.63
N GLY A 115 -3.68 15.43 -12.36
CA GLY A 115 -4.83 14.69 -11.83
C GLY A 115 -4.44 13.56 -10.87
N CYS A 116 -5.43 12.74 -10.51
CA CYS A 116 -5.27 11.61 -9.57
C CYS A 116 -5.42 10.23 -10.25
N PRO A 117 -4.54 9.84 -11.18
CA PRO A 117 -4.53 8.50 -11.74
C PRO A 117 -3.90 7.53 -10.73
N MET A 118 -4.69 7.05 -9.77
CA MET A 118 -4.27 6.16 -8.71
C MET A 118 -5.22 4.95 -8.62
N SER A 119 -4.70 3.76 -8.30
CA SER A 119 -5.50 2.64 -7.83
C SER A 119 -4.96 2.08 -6.53
N TYR A 120 -5.69 1.11 -5.98
CA TYR A 120 -5.24 0.26 -4.90
C TYR A 120 -4.66 -1.05 -5.49
N ALA A 121 -3.54 -1.50 -4.95
CA ALA A 121 -3.06 -2.87 -5.05
C ALA A 121 -3.36 -3.56 -3.72
N ARG A 122 -3.89 -4.79 -3.76
CA ARG A 122 -4.36 -5.51 -2.57
C ARG A 122 -3.61 -6.82 -2.40
N ALA A 123 -2.54 -6.79 -1.62
CA ALA A 123 -1.86 -8.01 -1.20
C ALA A 123 -2.68 -8.72 -0.12
N ALA A 124 -2.58 -10.04 -0.08
CA ALA A 124 -3.31 -10.89 0.87
C ALA A 124 -2.40 -11.99 1.41
N ILE A 125 -2.52 -12.27 2.71
CA ILE A 125 -1.79 -13.39 3.32
C ILE A 125 -2.60 -13.97 4.50
N PRO A 126 -2.49 -15.27 4.80
CA PRO A 126 -3.02 -15.82 6.04
C PRO A 126 -2.43 -15.12 7.27
N ILE A 127 -3.29 -14.77 8.23
CA ILE A 127 -2.91 -14.09 9.47
C ILE A 127 -1.81 -14.83 10.24
N ARG A 128 -1.84 -16.17 10.25
CA ARG A 128 -0.81 -16.99 10.93
C ARG A 128 0.59 -16.73 10.36
N ASP A 129 0.68 -16.41 9.07
CA ASP A 129 1.93 -16.21 8.37
C ASP A 129 2.47 -14.79 8.61
N LEU A 130 1.67 -13.85 9.15
CA LEU A 130 2.07 -12.47 9.47
C LEU A 130 2.84 -12.29 10.78
N CYS A 131 2.92 -13.33 11.61
CA CYS A 131 3.49 -13.21 12.95
C CYS A 131 4.98 -13.61 12.99
N GLU A 132 5.44 -14.37 12.00
CA GLU A 132 6.82 -14.85 11.92
C GLU A 132 7.73 -13.80 11.26
N PRO A 133 8.86 -13.40 11.86
CA PRO A 133 9.80 -12.44 11.24
C PRO A 133 10.30 -12.86 9.86
N SER A 134 10.41 -14.17 9.62
CA SER A 134 10.76 -14.75 8.31
C SER A 134 9.72 -14.45 7.24
N SER A 135 8.53 -13.96 7.59
CA SER A 135 7.49 -13.61 6.62
C SER A 135 7.80 -12.36 5.81
N ILE A 136 8.67 -11.44 6.26
CA ILE A 136 8.78 -10.08 5.69
C ILE A 136 8.96 -10.08 4.17
N GLY A 137 9.89 -10.83 3.60
CA GLY A 137 9.99 -10.78 2.13
C GLY A 137 9.02 -11.71 1.41
N SER A 138 8.39 -12.68 2.08
CA SER A 138 7.20 -13.34 1.50
C SER A 138 6.05 -12.33 1.38
N LEU A 139 5.85 -11.47 2.39
CA LEU A 139 4.92 -10.33 2.32
C LEU A 139 5.31 -9.38 1.19
N ALA A 140 6.59 -9.03 1.06
CA ALA A 140 7.08 -8.14 0.01
C ALA A 140 6.84 -8.71 -1.40
N ILE A 141 6.94 -10.03 -1.58
CA ILE A 141 6.60 -10.70 -2.84
C ILE A 141 5.11 -10.57 -3.16
N GLU A 142 4.22 -10.78 -2.18
CA GLU A 142 2.78 -10.61 -2.40
C GLU A 142 2.40 -9.16 -2.71
N ILE A 143 3.07 -8.20 -2.05
CA ILE A 143 2.96 -6.77 -2.36
C ILE A 143 3.39 -6.50 -3.82
N ARG A 144 4.58 -6.98 -4.21
CA ARG A 144 5.11 -6.81 -5.57
C ARG A 144 4.16 -7.38 -6.62
N LYS A 145 3.65 -8.61 -6.43
CA LYS A 145 2.66 -9.23 -7.32
C LYS A 145 1.42 -8.35 -7.47
N ALA A 146 0.81 -7.93 -6.37
CA ALA A 146 -0.41 -7.10 -6.40
C ALA A 146 -0.17 -5.74 -7.12
N VAL A 147 1.00 -5.13 -6.94
CA VAL A 147 1.40 -3.90 -7.63
C VAL A 147 1.60 -4.12 -9.13
N ASP A 148 2.21 -5.24 -9.51
CA ASP A 148 2.52 -5.54 -10.91
C ASP A 148 1.25 -5.88 -11.73
N GLU A 149 0.21 -6.41 -11.09
CA GLU A 149 -1.12 -6.60 -11.68
C GLU A 149 -1.82 -5.30 -12.12
N ARG A 150 -1.32 -4.13 -11.71
CA ARG A 150 -1.85 -2.83 -12.15
C ARG A 150 -1.37 -2.54 -13.58
N THR A 151 -1.70 -3.42 -14.52
CA THR A 151 -1.34 -3.32 -15.94
C THR A 151 -2.20 -2.29 -16.67
N PRO A 152 -1.85 -1.91 -17.91
CA PRO A 152 -2.72 -1.05 -18.70
C PRO A 152 -4.11 -1.62 -18.99
N GLU A 153 -4.22 -2.94 -19.11
CA GLU A 153 -5.50 -3.64 -19.23
C GLU A 153 -6.33 -3.51 -17.96
N TYR A 154 -5.69 -3.62 -16.79
CA TYR A 154 -6.34 -3.37 -15.51
C TYR A 154 -6.83 -1.92 -15.43
N VAL A 155 -6.01 -0.94 -15.82
CA VAL A 155 -6.40 0.49 -15.79
C VAL A 155 -7.63 0.73 -16.68
N LYS A 156 -7.65 0.17 -17.89
CA LYS A 156 -8.83 0.24 -18.77
C LYS A 156 -10.07 -0.35 -18.10
N SER A 157 -9.93 -1.53 -17.49
CA SER A 157 -11.02 -2.17 -16.75
C SER A 157 -11.53 -1.31 -15.59
N LEU A 158 -10.63 -0.72 -14.80
CA LEU A 158 -10.98 0.14 -13.68
C LEU A 158 -11.75 1.38 -14.14
N VAL A 159 -11.27 2.05 -15.20
CA VAL A 159 -11.98 3.21 -15.78
C VAL A 159 -13.36 2.81 -16.27
N THR A 160 -13.50 1.67 -16.96
CA THR A 160 -14.81 1.14 -17.37
C THR A 160 -15.72 0.87 -16.18
N LEU A 161 -15.22 0.31 -15.09
CA LEU A 161 -16.02 0.11 -13.88
C LEU A 161 -16.49 1.45 -13.29
N LEU A 162 -15.58 2.41 -13.14
CA LEU A 162 -15.89 3.71 -12.54
C LEU A 162 -16.83 4.57 -13.40
N ASP A 163 -16.91 4.34 -14.71
CA ASP A 163 -17.89 4.99 -15.58
C ASP A 163 -19.32 4.47 -15.35
N THR A 164 -19.47 3.29 -14.72
CA THR A 164 -20.79 2.68 -14.45
C THR A 164 -21.35 3.01 -13.07
N VAL A 165 -20.55 3.59 -12.16
CA VAL A 165 -21.01 3.91 -10.81
C VAL A 165 -21.73 5.28 -10.78
N PRO A 166 -22.81 5.45 -9.98
CA PRO A 166 -23.56 6.71 -9.93
C PRO A 166 -22.74 7.91 -9.43
N GLY A 167 -21.75 7.67 -8.58
CA GLY A 167 -20.91 8.67 -7.94
C GLY A 167 -19.73 8.06 -7.20
N TYR A 168 -18.74 8.89 -6.83
CA TYR A 168 -17.54 8.41 -6.13
C TYR A 168 -17.79 7.99 -4.68
N ASP A 169 -18.87 8.46 -4.07
CA ASP A 169 -19.37 8.04 -2.76
C ASP A 169 -19.94 6.60 -2.76
N HIS A 170 -20.08 5.99 -3.93
CA HIS A 170 -20.44 4.57 -4.08
C HIS A 170 -19.23 3.63 -4.15
N VAL A 171 -18.00 4.16 -4.08
CA VAL A 171 -16.76 3.40 -4.24
C VAL A 171 -15.80 3.67 -3.09
N VAL A 172 -15.42 2.62 -2.38
CA VAL A 172 -14.39 2.70 -1.32
C VAL A 172 -13.40 1.55 -1.41
N SER A 173 -12.23 1.71 -0.81
CA SER A 173 -11.28 0.59 -0.67
C SER A 173 -11.88 -0.53 0.19
N ALA A 174 -11.74 -1.77 -0.26
CA ALA A 174 -12.21 -2.96 0.44
C ALA A 174 -11.56 -3.17 1.82
N THR A 175 -10.46 -2.47 2.11
CA THR A 175 -9.78 -2.54 3.41
C THR A 175 -10.38 -1.61 4.46
N TYR A 176 -11.12 -0.56 4.08
CA TYR A 176 -11.66 0.39 5.07
C TYR A 176 -12.48 -0.26 6.20
N PRO A 177 -13.33 -1.28 5.96
CA PRO A 177 -14.08 -1.93 7.05
C PRO A 177 -13.21 -2.61 8.12
N ASN A 178 -12.01 -3.08 7.75
CA ASN A 178 -11.08 -3.80 8.64
C ASN A 178 -9.78 -3.03 8.91
N LEU A 179 -9.69 -1.79 8.41
CA LEU A 179 -8.57 -0.90 8.68
C LEU A 179 -8.48 -0.67 10.19
N MET A 180 -7.28 -0.75 10.76
CA MET A 180 -7.03 -0.72 12.22
C MET A 180 -7.40 -2.00 12.99
N GLY A 181 -7.80 -3.07 12.29
CA GLY A 181 -7.94 -4.41 12.85
C GLY A 181 -6.80 -5.32 12.38
N SER A 182 -7.08 -6.14 11.37
CA SER A 182 -6.08 -7.03 10.77
C SER A 182 -5.47 -6.49 9.48
N ASP A 183 -6.03 -5.43 8.90
CA ASP A 183 -5.61 -4.93 7.59
C ASP A 183 -4.80 -3.62 7.71
N CYS A 184 -3.99 -3.36 6.70
CA CYS A 184 -3.10 -2.19 6.64
C CYS A 184 -3.25 -1.46 5.29
N LEU A 185 -2.94 -0.17 5.29
CA LEU A 185 -2.92 0.66 4.08
C LEU A 185 -1.68 1.56 4.11
N THR A 186 -0.95 1.63 3.00
CA THR A 186 0.12 2.61 2.83
C THR A 186 -0.07 3.48 1.58
N SER A 187 0.23 4.76 1.76
CA SER A 187 0.40 5.73 0.69
C SER A 187 1.84 6.21 0.74
N THR A 188 2.58 6.04 -0.36
CA THR A 188 4.03 6.27 -0.37
C THR A 188 4.36 7.46 -1.27
N TRP A 189 5.12 8.41 -0.73
CA TRP A 189 5.39 9.71 -1.37
C TRP A 189 6.86 9.86 -1.79
N TYR A 190 7.66 8.78 -1.71
CA TYR A 190 9.11 8.83 -1.96
C TYR A 190 9.50 9.15 -3.41
N LYS A 191 8.56 9.02 -4.36
CA LYS A 191 8.76 9.36 -5.77
C LYS A 191 8.35 10.79 -6.12
N LEU A 192 7.90 11.57 -5.14
CA LEU A 192 7.61 12.98 -5.36
C LEU A 192 8.93 13.74 -5.28
N ASP A 193 9.24 14.51 -6.32
CA ASP A 193 10.46 15.31 -6.45
C ASP A 193 10.38 16.60 -5.58
N ILE A 194 9.86 16.48 -4.35
CA ILE A 194 9.58 17.61 -3.47
C ILE A 194 10.88 18.32 -3.10
N TYR A 195 11.95 17.55 -2.81
CA TYR A 195 13.25 18.13 -2.44
C TYR A 195 13.96 18.84 -3.60
N ASP A 196 13.50 18.64 -4.84
CA ASP A 196 14.05 19.29 -6.03
C ASP A 196 13.36 20.64 -6.33
N LEU A 197 12.31 21.00 -5.57
CA LEU A 197 11.63 22.28 -5.72
C LEU A 197 12.54 23.44 -5.29
N ASP A 198 12.66 24.43 -6.17
CA ASP A 198 13.39 25.68 -5.94
C ASP A 198 12.38 26.85 -5.94
N PHE A 199 12.21 27.48 -4.77
CA PHE A 199 11.31 28.62 -4.58
C PHE A 199 12.01 29.97 -4.78
N GLY A 200 13.25 29.97 -5.30
CA GLY A 200 14.07 31.15 -5.51
C GLY A 200 14.95 31.49 -4.32
N PRO A 201 15.88 32.44 -4.48
CA PRO A 201 17.00 32.67 -3.56
C PRO A 201 16.60 33.20 -2.17
N ALA A 202 15.35 33.60 -1.98
CA ALA A 202 14.85 34.08 -0.70
C ALA A 202 14.61 32.94 0.31
N ILE A 203 14.50 31.70 -0.18
CA ILE A 203 14.26 30.51 0.64
C ILE A 203 15.30 29.48 0.22
N GLU A 204 16.06 28.95 1.18
CA GLU A 204 17.03 27.90 0.90
C GLU A 204 16.34 26.58 0.49
N LYS A 205 17.15 25.55 0.21
CA LYS A 205 16.64 24.22 -0.11
C LYS A 205 15.74 23.68 1.00
N ILE A 206 14.76 22.87 0.61
CA ILE A 206 13.88 22.18 1.56
C ILE A 206 14.74 21.27 2.45
N GLU A 207 14.82 21.59 3.72
CA GLU A 207 15.52 20.77 4.71
C GLU A 207 14.74 19.47 4.99
N ARG A 208 13.40 19.56 5.02
CA ARG A 208 12.56 18.49 5.53
C ARG A 208 11.11 18.57 5.05
N VAL A 209 10.58 17.43 4.62
CA VAL A 209 9.15 17.25 4.30
C VAL A 209 8.49 16.38 5.36
N ARG A 210 7.34 16.81 5.90
CA ARG A 210 6.56 16.06 6.91
C ARG A 210 5.07 16.19 6.62
N PHE A 211 4.32 15.15 6.97
CA PHE A 211 2.86 15.24 7.04
C PHE A 211 2.46 16.11 8.24
N SER A 212 1.44 16.95 8.08
CA SER A 212 0.96 17.78 9.19
C SER A 212 0.43 16.89 10.31
N LYS A 213 0.84 17.16 11.55
CA LYS A 213 0.09 16.65 12.71
C LYS A 213 -1.21 17.46 12.78
N ARG A 214 -2.34 16.79 12.94
CA ARG A 214 -3.58 17.44 13.38
C ARG A 214 -3.61 17.43 14.89
#